data_AF-A0A258BP76-F1
#
_entry.id   AF-A0A258BP76-F1
#
_cell.length_a   1.000
_cell.length_b   1.000
_cell.length_c   1.000
_cell.angle_alpha   90.00
_cell.angle_beta   90.00
_cell.angle_gamma   90.00
#
_symmetry.space_group_name_H-M   'P 1'
#
loop_
_entity.id
_entity.type
_entity.pdbx_description
1 polymer ?
#
loop_
_entity_poly.entity_id
_entity_poly.type
_entity_poly.pdbx_seq_one_letter_code
_entity_poly.pdbx_strand_id
1 'polypeptide(L)'
;TVVERLCASRRKYLERRARVDASGIEKVLDFVDLHLGGVSNSLEMAAYFRVLAAPVLAMPKLNRAIDAARAETFEDISRVLRESRTGDRYESASESEGRVRIIYGLMTGVALQHAHIRREREFNLVRSDVQAFLRGALSRNSDGLPQQPAGRMDNNYHKYWTG
;
A
#
# COMPACT_ATOMS: atom_id res chain seq x y z
N THR A 1 24.98 -4.91 -5.42
CA THR A 1 24.93 -3.42 -5.44
C THR A 1 24.54 -2.86 -4.08
N VAL A 2 24.62 -1.54 -3.86
CA VAL A 2 24.10 -0.92 -2.60
C VAL A 2 22.61 -1.18 -2.42
N VAL A 3 21.85 -1.17 -3.52
CA VAL A 3 20.40 -1.43 -3.52
C VAL A 3 20.10 -2.86 -3.06
N GLU A 4 20.79 -3.87 -3.60
CA GLU A 4 20.63 -5.26 -3.16
C GLU A 4 20.92 -5.45 -1.67
N ARG A 5 21.94 -4.75 -1.12
CA ARG A 5 22.24 -4.80 0.32
C ARG A 5 21.12 -4.17 1.14
N LEU A 6 20.52 -3.08 0.67
CA LEU A 6 19.37 -2.46 1.32
C LEU A 6 18.13 -3.36 1.25
N CYS A 7 17.85 -4.01 0.10
CA CYS A 7 16.79 -5.03 0.00
C CYS A 7 17.00 -6.17 1.01
N ALA A 8 18.22 -6.71 1.09
CA ALA A 8 18.54 -7.76 2.06
C ALA A 8 18.39 -7.30 3.51
N SER A 9 18.77 -6.06 3.81
CA SER A 9 18.62 -5.46 5.15
C SER A 9 17.16 -5.25 5.51
N ARG A 10 16.34 -4.78 4.56
CA ARG A 10 14.88 -4.70 4.68
C ARG A 10 14.28 -6.06 4.98
N ARG A 11 14.58 -7.09 4.18
CA ARG A 11 14.04 -8.45 4.42
C ARG A 11 14.34 -8.96 5.83
N LYS A 12 15.59 -8.85 6.27
CA LYS A 12 15.98 -9.18 7.66
C LYS A 12 15.31 -8.31 8.72
N TYR A 13 15.02 -7.04 8.42
CA TYR A 13 14.30 -6.16 9.33
C TYR A 13 12.85 -6.65 9.50
N LEU A 14 12.19 -6.97 8.39
CA LEU A 14 10.81 -7.45 8.37
C LEU A 14 10.69 -8.83 9.02
N GLU A 15 11.56 -9.77 8.70
CA GLU A 15 11.56 -11.13 9.29
C GLU A 15 11.63 -11.09 10.82
N ARG A 16 12.48 -10.22 11.39
CA ARG A 16 12.65 -10.10 12.85
C ARG A 16 11.45 -9.47 13.57
N ARG A 17 10.55 -8.83 12.84
CA ARG A 17 9.46 -8.00 13.39
C ARG A 17 8.10 -8.32 12.79
N ALA A 18 8.02 -9.37 11.97
CA ALA A 18 6.77 -9.87 11.43
C ALA A 18 5.90 -10.35 12.59
N ARG A 19 4.70 -9.78 12.71
CA ARG A 19 3.69 -10.28 13.63
C ARG A 19 3.03 -11.51 13.02
N VAL A 20 2.88 -12.56 13.83
CA VAL A 20 2.41 -13.88 13.36
C VAL A 20 0.89 -13.90 13.14
N ASP A 21 0.13 -13.02 13.78
CA ASP A 21 -1.32 -13.22 13.98
C ASP A 21 -2.24 -12.14 13.36
N ALA A 22 -1.72 -11.24 12.53
CA ALA A 22 -2.55 -10.22 11.89
C ALA A 22 -3.43 -10.83 10.77
N SER A 23 -4.73 -10.54 10.78
CA SER A 23 -5.69 -11.02 9.79
C SER A 23 -6.50 -9.87 9.18
N GLY A 24 -7.08 -10.10 8.00
CA GLY A 24 -7.88 -9.10 7.31
C GLY A 24 -7.12 -7.81 7.06
N ILE A 25 -7.82 -6.67 7.16
CA ILE A 25 -7.27 -5.32 6.96
C ILE A 25 -6.10 -5.03 7.91
N GLU A 26 -6.12 -5.54 9.15
CA GLU A 26 -5.05 -5.31 10.12
C GLU A 26 -3.70 -5.82 9.62
N LYS A 27 -3.68 -6.83 8.74
CA LYS A 27 -2.44 -7.29 8.08
C LYS A 27 -1.81 -6.25 7.16
N VAL A 28 -2.62 -5.47 6.45
CA VAL A 28 -2.15 -4.35 5.61
C VAL A 28 -1.65 -3.21 6.49
N LEU A 29 -2.40 -2.90 7.55
CA LEU A 29 -2.07 -1.85 8.50
C LEU A 29 -0.75 -2.14 9.22
N ASP A 30 -0.58 -3.35 9.75
CA ASP A 30 0.67 -3.81 10.36
C ASP A 30 1.83 -3.80 9.36
N PHE A 31 1.60 -4.19 8.10
CA PHE A 31 2.63 -4.12 7.07
C PHE A 31 3.13 -2.68 6.85
N VAL A 32 2.21 -1.72 6.71
CA VAL A 32 2.55 -0.30 6.53
C VAL A 32 3.22 0.25 7.80
N ASP A 33 2.70 -0.08 8.98
CA ASP A 33 3.22 0.36 10.27
C ASP A 33 4.65 -0.13 10.48
N LEU A 34 4.92 -1.39 10.15
CA LEU A 34 6.24 -2.00 10.27
C LEU A 34 7.27 -1.31 9.37
N HIS A 35 6.89 -0.94 8.15
CA HIS A 35 7.78 -0.23 7.25
C HIS A 35 8.06 1.20 7.70
N LEU A 36 7.02 1.96 8.04
CA LEU A 36 7.17 3.35 8.50
C LEU A 36 7.87 3.43 9.86
N GLY A 37 7.55 2.53 10.78
CA GLY A 37 8.31 2.35 12.02
C GLY A 37 9.77 1.99 11.75
N GLY A 38 10.04 1.22 10.70
CA GLY A 38 11.40 0.94 10.23
C GLY A 38 12.17 2.20 9.82
N VAL A 39 11.52 3.17 9.17
CA VAL A 39 12.16 4.43 8.75
C VAL A 39 12.72 5.21 9.94
N SER A 40 11.99 5.29 11.05
CA SER A 40 12.49 5.95 12.28
C SER A 40 13.59 5.18 13.00
N ASN A 41 13.58 3.84 12.89
CA ASN A 41 14.38 2.97 13.77
C ASN A 41 15.57 2.29 13.07
N SER A 42 15.74 2.45 11.75
CA SER A 42 16.83 1.86 10.98
C SER A 42 17.26 2.78 9.84
N LEU A 43 18.56 3.12 9.83
CA LEU A 43 19.17 3.91 8.77
C LEU A 43 19.05 3.22 7.41
N GLU A 44 19.15 1.88 7.37
CA GLU A 44 19.00 1.07 6.17
C GLU A 44 17.56 1.13 5.64
N MET A 45 16.54 1.08 6.51
CA MET A 45 15.15 1.25 6.11
C MET A 45 14.89 2.66 5.55
N ALA A 46 15.40 3.70 6.23
CA ALA A 46 15.30 5.06 5.72
C ALA A 46 16.03 5.24 4.37
N ALA A 47 17.22 4.65 4.22
CA ALA A 47 17.97 4.68 2.96
C ALA A 47 17.25 3.91 1.85
N TYR A 48 16.64 2.76 2.17
CA TYR A 48 15.84 1.98 1.24
C TYR A 48 14.69 2.80 0.64
N PHE A 49 13.93 3.51 1.47
CA PHE A 49 12.83 4.36 0.98
C PHE A 49 13.32 5.55 0.13
N ARG A 50 14.48 6.12 0.44
CA ARG A 50 15.11 7.14 -0.43
C ARG A 50 15.49 6.57 -1.79
N VAL A 51 16.00 5.34 -1.83
CA VAL A 51 16.33 4.65 -3.09
C VAL A 51 15.07 4.39 -3.91
N LEU A 52 13.97 3.94 -3.29
CA LEU A 52 12.70 3.71 -3.98
C LEU A 52 12.17 4.98 -4.65
N ALA A 53 12.35 6.13 -4.00
CA ALA A 53 11.91 7.43 -4.50
C ALA A 53 12.92 8.13 -5.43
N ALA A 54 14.08 7.53 -5.70
CA ALA A 54 15.12 8.16 -6.52
C ALA A 54 14.65 8.40 -7.97
N PRO A 55 14.98 9.55 -8.58
CA PRO A 55 14.72 9.76 -10.01
C PRO A 55 15.55 8.80 -10.86
N VAL A 56 15.22 8.69 -12.14
CA VAL A 56 16.06 7.94 -13.10
C VAL A 56 17.44 8.59 -13.16
N LEU A 57 18.48 7.79 -12.94
CA LEU A 57 19.87 8.26 -12.90
C LEU A 57 20.57 7.99 -14.24
N ALA A 58 21.66 8.70 -14.51
CA ALA A 58 22.56 8.40 -15.64
C ALA A 58 23.43 7.14 -15.37
N MET A 59 22.88 6.13 -14.68
CA MET A 59 23.56 4.91 -14.26
C MET A 59 22.66 3.69 -14.51
N PRO A 60 22.66 3.10 -15.72
CA PRO A 60 21.69 2.07 -16.10
C PRO A 60 21.69 0.83 -15.20
N LYS A 61 22.87 0.39 -14.76
CA LYS A 61 22.99 -0.75 -13.81
C LYS A 61 22.33 -0.46 -12.47
N LEU A 62 22.43 0.78 -12.00
CA LEU A 62 21.81 1.20 -10.74
C LEU A 62 20.30 1.34 -10.91
N ASN A 63 19.82 1.93 -12.01
CA ASN A 63 18.38 2.01 -12.30
C ASN A 63 17.72 0.63 -12.32
N ARG A 64 18.34 -0.37 -12.97
CA ARG A 64 17.82 -1.75 -12.96
C ARG A 64 17.68 -2.32 -11.55
N ALA A 65 18.64 -2.04 -10.66
CA ALA A 65 18.56 -2.49 -9.28
C ALA A 65 17.46 -1.76 -8.50
N ILE A 66 17.27 -0.45 -8.74
CA ILE A 66 16.17 0.34 -8.17
C ILE A 66 14.82 -0.19 -8.65
N ASP A 67 14.67 -0.45 -9.95
CA ASP A 67 13.43 -0.96 -10.53
C ASP A 67 13.09 -2.36 -10.01
N ALA A 68 14.09 -3.22 -9.81
CA ALA A 68 13.90 -4.50 -9.13
C ALA A 68 13.43 -4.33 -7.67
N ALA A 69 14.01 -3.39 -6.92
CA ALA A 69 13.58 -3.10 -5.54
C ALA A 69 12.16 -2.54 -5.46
N ARG A 70 11.77 -1.70 -6.45
CA ARG A 70 10.38 -1.23 -6.60
C ARG A 70 9.46 -2.41 -6.88
N ALA A 71 9.79 -3.24 -7.86
CA ALA A 71 8.99 -4.42 -8.21
C ALA A 71 8.78 -5.36 -7.00
N GLU A 72 9.85 -5.63 -6.24
CA GLU A 72 9.78 -6.41 -4.98
C GLU A 72 8.81 -5.77 -3.97
N THR A 73 8.85 -4.45 -3.81
CA THR A 73 7.92 -3.74 -2.90
C THR A 73 6.47 -3.81 -3.39
N PHE A 74 6.25 -3.64 -4.70
CA PHE A 74 4.92 -3.77 -5.31
C PHE A 74 4.34 -5.17 -5.13
N GLU A 75 5.18 -6.20 -5.31
CA GLU A 75 4.79 -7.60 -5.12
C GLU A 75 4.45 -7.88 -3.65
N ASP A 76 5.24 -7.39 -2.71
CA ASP A 76 4.96 -7.52 -1.27
C ASP A 76 3.63 -6.88 -0.88
N ILE A 77 3.34 -5.66 -1.34
CA ILE A 77 2.07 -4.98 -1.07
C ILE A 77 0.91 -5.76 -1.71
N SER A 78 1.08 -6.21 -2.96
CA SER A 78 0.07 -7.01 -3.67
C SER A 78 -0.24 -8.30 -2.93
N ARG A 79 0.79 -8.97 -2.43
CA ARG A 79 0.69 -10.20 -1.64
C ARG A 79 -0.06 -9.95 -0.34
N VAL A 80 0.31 -8.92 0.43
CA VAL A 80 -0.37 -8.59 1.68
C VAL A 80 -1.82 -8.20 1.45
N LEU A 81 -2.13 -7.43 0.40
CA LEU A 81 -3.51 -7.11 0.03
C LEU A 81 -4.31 -8.38 -0.28
N ARG A 82 -3.73 -9.32 -1.04
CA ARG A 82 -4.38 -10.61 -1.35
C ARG A 82 -4.63 -11.44 -0.09
N GLU A 83 -3.63 -11.54 0.79
CA GLU A 83 -3.72 -12.26 2.06
C GLU A 83 -4.67 -11.59 3.07
N SER A 84 -4.93 -10.29 2.92
CA SER A 84 -5.85 -9.50 3.76
C SER A 84 -7.32 -9.61 3.35
N ARG A 85 -7.62 -10.26 2.22
CA ARG A 85 -9.01 -10.37 1.75
C ARG A 85 -9.81 -11.32 2.64
N THR A 86 -10.93 -10.81 3.14
CA THR A 86 -11.94 -11.61 3.83
C THR A 86 -13.19 -11.65 2.96
N GLY A 87 -13.54 -12.83 2.43
CA GLY A 87 -14.72 -13.07 1.59
C GLY A 87 -14.46 -13.20 0.08
N ASP A 88 -15.50 -13.59 -0.67
CA ASP A 88 -15.43 -13.96 -2.10
C ASP A 88 -15.56 -12.77 -3.07
N ARG A 89 -15.30 -11.54 -2.60
CA ARG A 89 -15.43 -10.36 -3.47
C ARG A 89 -14.26 -10.31 -4.45
N TYR A 90 -14.55 -10.58 -5.72
CA TYR A 90 -13.61 -10.41 -6.81
C TYR A 90 -13.40 -8.91 -7.08
N GLU A 91 -12.21 -8.43 -6.75
CA GLU A 91 -11.72 -7.12 -7.18
C GLU A 91 -11.08 -7.26 -8.56
N SER A 92 -11.31 -6.27 -9.44
CA SER A 92 -10.69 -6.24 -10.76
C SER A 92 -9.17 -6.06 -10.66
N ALA A 93 -8.44 -6.49 -11.69
CA ALA A 93 -6.98 -6.30 -11.73
C ALA A 93 -6.58 -4.82 -11.60
N SER A 94 -7.36 -3.90 -12.21
CA SER A 94 -7.11 -2.47 -12.17
C SER A 94 -7.31 -1.87 -10.78
N GLU A 95 -8.36 -2.28 -10.05
CA GLU A 95 -8.59 -1.83 -8.67
C GLU A 95 -7.49 -2.32 -7.74
N SER A 96 -7.09 -3.59 -7.88
CA SER A 96 -6.00 -4.17 -7.10
C SER A 96 -4.69 -3.43 -7.36
N GLU A 97 -4.36 -3.12 -8.61
CA GLU A 97 -3.17 -2.35 -8.96
C GLU A 97 -3.22 -0.92 -8.41
N GLY A 98 -4.39 -0.27 -8.49
CA GLY A 98 -4.62 1.05 -7.92
C GLY A 98 -4.33 1.10 -6.42
N ARG A 99 -4.81 0.13 -5.65
CA ARG A 99 -4.54 0.04 -4.21
C ARG A 99 -3.06 -0.14 -3.90
N VAL A 100 -2.37 -0.98 -4.67
CA VAL A 100 -0.92 -1.20 -4.51
C VAL A 100 -0.17 0.11 -4.71
N ARG A 101 -0.49 0.85 -5.79
CA ARG A 101 0.13 2.16 -6.08
C ARG A 101 -0.14 3.18 -4.98
N ILE A 102 -1.36 3.23 -4.44
CA ILE A 102 -1.72 4.14 -3.34
C ILE A 102 -0.89 3.83 -2.08
N ILE A 103 -0.84 2.56 -1.66
CA ILE A 103 -0.07 2.16 -0.47
C ILE A 103 1.42 2.44 -0.66
N TYR A 104 1.98 2.08 -1.83
CA TYR A 104 3.36 2.37 -2.16
C TYR A 104 3.67 3.89 -2.11
N GLY A 105 2.79 4.70 -2.70
CA GLY A 105 2.92 6.16 -2.72
C GLY A 105 2.86 6.77 -1.31
N LEU A 106 1.94 6.29 -0.47
CA LEU A 106 1.84 6.73 0.93
C LEU A 106 3.11 6.39 1.71
N MET A 107 3.58 5.14 1.63
CA MET A 107 4.78 4.70 2.36
C MET A 107 6.02 5.49 1.95
N THR A 108 6.22 5.67 0.63
CA THR A 108 7.37 6.42 0.11
C THR A 108 7.30 7.91 0.41
N GLY A 109 6.14 8.54 0.25
CA GLY A 109 5.95 9.96 0.54
C GLY A 109 6.17 10.30 2.01
N VAL A 110 5.61 9.51 2.93
CA VAL A 110 5.76 9.71 4.38
C VAL A 110 7.19 9.48 4.83
N ALA A 111 7.86 8.44 4.29
CA ALA A 111 9.27 8.18 4.56
C ALA A 111 10.19 9.32 4.08
N LEU A 112 9.90 9.91 2.92
CA LEU A 112 10.64 11.07 2.42
C LEU A 112 10.40 12.32 3.28
N GLN A 113 9.15 12.57 3.68
CA GLN A 113 8.84 13.69 4.57
C GLN A 113 9.63 13.59 5.89
N HIS A 114 9.73 12.40 6.49
CA HIS A 114 10.56 12.17 7.68
C HIS A 114 12.03 12.52 7.45
N ALA A 115 12.57 12.13 6.30
CA ALA A 115 13.96 12.42 5.95
C ALA A 115 14.27 13.92 5.89
N HIS A 116 13.27 14.75 5.53
CA HIS A 116 13.39 16.20 5.42
C HIS A 116 13.12 16.93 6.74
N ILE A 117 12.04 16.59 7.44
CA ILE A 117 11.59 17.32 8.65
C ILE A 117 12.34 16.82 9.89
N ARG A 118 12.63 15.52 9.96
CA ARG A 118 13.34 14.84 11.08
C ARG A 118 12.74 15.10 12.47
N ARG A 119 11.44 15.39 12.54
CA ARG A 119 10.71 15.56 13.80
C ARG A 119 9.93 14.30 14.10
N GLU A 120 10.45 13.50 15.02
CA GLU A 120 9.90 12.18 15.34
C GLU A 120 8.45 12.25 15.83
N ARG A 121 8.09 13.29 16.60
CA ARG A 121 6.70 13.51 17.05
C ARG A 121 5.74 13.72 15.88
N GLU A 122 6.11 14.57 14.93
CA GLU A 122 5.27 14.87 13.76
C GLU A 122 5.15 13.65 12.85
N PHE A 123 6.23 12.88 12.70
CA PHE A 123 6.21 11.64 11.95
C PHE A 123 5.27 10.59 12.55
N ASN A 124 5.28 10.43 13.87
CA ASN A 124 4.36 9.51 14.52
C ASN A 124 2.89 9.94 14.37
N LEU A 125 2.60 11.25 14.33
CA LEU A 125 1.26 11.76 14.00
C LEU A 125 0.87 11.40 12.56
N VAL A 126 1.72 11.72 11.58
CA VAL A 126 1.46 11.39 10.16
C VAL A 126 1.31 9.88 9.95
N ARG A 127 2.14 9.06 10.60
CA ARG A 127 2.03 7.60 10.57
C ARG A 127 0.68 7.14 11.11
N SER A 128 0.19 7.71 12.21
CA SER A 128 -1.15 7.42 12.74
C SER A 128 -2.26 7.83 11.77
N ASP A 129 -2.13 8.99 11.12
CA ASP A 129 -3.12 9.48 10.14
C ASP A 129 -3.18 8.59 8.90
N VAL A 130 -2.03 8.09 8.43
CA VAL A 130 -1.94 7.11 7.33
C VAL A 130 -2.66 5.82 7.71
N GLN A 131 -2.47 5.32 8.93
CA GLN A 131 -3.15 4.13 9.43
C GLN A 131 -4.68 4.34 9.48
N ALA A 132 -5.14 5.49 9.97
CA ALA A 132 -6.56 5.83 9.99
C ALA A 132 -7.16 5.95 8.57
N PHE A 133 -6.43 6.61 7.66
CA PHE A 133 -6.82 6.74 6.26
C PHE A 133 -6.96 5.37 5.58
N LEU A 134 -5.94 4.51 5.72
CA LEU A 134 -5.95 3.18 5.13
C LEU A 134 -7.06 2.31 5.69
N ARG A 135 -7.29 2.34 7.01
CA ARG A 135 -8.40 1.62 7.64
C ARG A 135 -9.74 2.05 7.03
N GLY A 136 -10.00 3.36 6.93
CA GLY A 136 -11.22 3.88 6.31
C GLY A 136 -11.35 3.50 4.83
N ALA A 137 -10.27 3.58 4.05
CA ALA A 137 -10.28 3.26 2.63
C ALA A 137 -10.48 1.76 2.35
N LEU A 138 -9.94 0.89 3.19
CA LEU A 138 -10.05 -0.56 3.03
C LEU A 138 -11.37 -1.11 3.59
N SER A 139 -11.89 -0.55 4.69
CA SER A 139 -13.17 -0.97 5.28
C SER A 139 -14.38 -0.58 4.44
N ARG A 140 -14.37 0.59 3.78
CA ARG A 140 -15.46 0.99 2.86
C ARG A 140 -15.61 0.04 1.66
N ASN A 141 -14.60 -0.77 1.38
CA ASN A 141 -14.63 -1.78 0.33
C ASN A 141 -15.01 -3.18 0.83
N SER A 142 -15.04 -3.41 2.15
CA SER A 142 -15.53 -4.66 2.75
C SER A 142 -17.02 -4.62 3.06
N ASP A 143 -17.58 -3.43 3.31
CA ASP A 143 -19.03 -3.28 3.45
C ASP A 143 -19.66 -3.35 2.05
N GLY A 144 -20.44 -4.41 1.82
CA GLY A 144 -21.24 -4.54 0.59
C GLY A 144 -22.05 -3.27 0.37
N LEU A 145 -22.16 -2.84 -0.89
CA LEU A 145 -23.21 -1.88 -1.28
C LEU A 145 -24.52 -2.35 -0.64
N PRO A 146 -25.34 -1.46 -0.03
CA PRO A 146 -26.68 -1.85 0.37
C PRO A 146 -27.33 -2.46 -0.87
N GLN A 147 -27.78 -3.72 -0.76
CA GLN A 147 -28.59 -4.32 -1.79
C GLN A 147 -29.72 -3.33 -2.06
N GLN A 148 -29.78 -2.79 -3.28
CA GLN A 148 -31.00 -2.14 -3.74
C GLN A 148 -32.13 -3.13 -3.41
N PRO A 149 -33.15 -2.75 -2.62
CA PRO A 149 -34.31 -3.60 -2.49
C PRO A 149 -34.76 -3.86 -3.92
N ALA A 150 -34.97 -5.13 -4.27
CA ALA A 150 -35.40 -5.55 -5.58
C ALA A 150 -36.67 -4.78 -5.95
N GLY A 151 -36.49 -3.63 -6.59
CA GLY A 151 -37.55 -2.80 -7.10
C GLY A 151 -38.16 -3.61 -8.22
N ARG A 152 -39.42 -4.00 -8.02
CA ARG A 152 -40.30 -4.49 -9.08
C ARG A 152 -40.02 -3.68 -10.35
N MET A 153 -39.48 -4.34 -11.37
CA MET A 153 -39.46 -3.79 -12.72
C MET A 153 -40.91 -3.73 -13.18
N ASP A 154 -41.54 -2.57 -13.02
CA ASP A 154 -42.74 -2.26 -13.78
C ASP A 154 -42.30 -1.98 -15.22
N ASN A 155 -42.51 -2.97 -16.08
CA ASN A 155 -42.31 -2.88 -17.52
C ASN A 155 -43.27 -1.83 -18.11
N ASN A 156 -42.80 -0.58 -18.24
CA ASN A 156 -43.47 0.45 -19.03
C ASN A 156 -42.46 1.19 -19.92
N TYR A 157 -41.83 0.44 -20.84
CA TYR A 157 -41.08 1.01 -21.97
C TYR A 157 -41.78 0.72 -23.28
N HIS A 158 -43.01 1.21 -23.43
CA HIS A 158 -43.65 1.40 -24.75
C HIS A 158 -44.58 2.60 -24.67
N LYS A 159 -44.06 3.83 -24.84
CA LYS A 159 -44.94 4.96 -25.18
C LYS A 159 -44.33 6.19 -25.86
N TYR A 160 -43.08 6.16 -26.31
CA TYR A 160 -42.50 7.31 -27.01
C TYR A 160 -41.75 6.92 -28.29
N TRP A 161 -42.50 6.35 -29.25
CA TRP A 161 -42.13 6.32 -30.66
C TRP A 161 -43.39 6.47 -31.51
N THR A 162 -43.87 7.71 -31.61
CA THR A 162 -44.57 8.25 -32.79
C THR A 162 -44.51 9.78 -32.67
N GLY A 163 -43.76 10.40 -33.58
CA GLY A 163 -43.66 11.84 -33.77
C GLY A 163 -42.84 12.07 -35.01
#